data_AF-A0A646II72-F1
#
_entry.id   AF-A0A646II72-F1
#
_cell.length_a   1.000
_cell.length_b   1.000
_cell.length_c   1.000
_cell.angle_alpha   90.00
_cell.angle_beta   90.00
_cell.angle_gamma   90.00
#
_symmetry.space_group_name_H-M   'P 1'
#
loop_
_entity.id
_entity.type
_entity.pdbx_description
1 polymer ?
#
loop_
_entity_poly.entity_id
_entity_poly.type
_entity_poly.pdbx_seq_one_letter_code
_entity_poly.pdbx_strand_id
1 'polypeptide(L)'
;NGLAGPLQIQLRAAPGHPVEGLPVESLIQGDSSLVVGHLPAPIDGRMLDLRLQSVPGNPAAQAEDVAYRLPFDAARLRVDQAPQGRFSHDDEENRDAVDFALPEGTLVLAAREGTVMQIQDGFRGNGQDRERDGARAN
;
A
#
# COMPACT_ATOMS: atom_id res chain seq x y z
N ASN A 1 1.88 -10.76 12.05
CA ASN A 1 2.46 -9.53 11.47
C ASN A 1 3.94 -9.52 11.79
N GLY A 2 4.79 -9.75 10.77
CA GLY A 2 6.25 -9.70 10.93
C GLY A 2 6.86 -8.36 10.50
N LEU A 3 6.03 -7.34 10.26
CA LEU A 3 6.49 -5.99 9.97
C LEU A 3 6.75 -5.25 11.29
N ALA A 4 7.61 -4.24 11.25
CA ALA A 4 8.02 -3.46 12.42
C ALA A 4 6.91 -2.55 12.99
N GLY A 5 5.79 -2.39 12.29
CA GLY A 5 4.69 -1.49 12.64
C GLY A 5 3.33 -2.09 12.32
N PRO A 6 2.24 -1.31 12.50
CA PRO A 6 0.88 -1.79 12.29
C PRO A 6 0.65 -2.32 10.87
N LEU A 7 -0.23 -3.30 10.74
CA LEU A 7 -0.69 -3.87 9.48
C LEU A 7 -2.21 -3.95 9.52
N GLN A 8 -2.90 -3.24 8.63
CA GLN A 8 -4.32 -3.47 8.42
C GLN A 8 -4.48 -4.75 7.60
N ILE A 9 -5.43 -5.58 8.00
CA ILE A 9 -5.86 -6.74 7.21
C ILE A 9 -7.36 -6.68 6.96
N GLN A 10 -7.78 -7.21 5.82
CA GLN A 10 -9.19 -7.51 5.52
C GLN A 10 -9.30 -8.96 5.07
N LEU A 11 -10.04 -9.77 5.82
CA LEU A 11 -10.42 -11.13 5.44
C LEU A 11 -11.84 -11.12 4.89
N ARG A 12 -12.04 -11.58 3.66
CA ARG A 12 -13.36 -11.66 3.01
C ARG A 12 -13.58 -13.01 2.35
N ALA A 13 -14.84 -13.38 2.17
CA ALA A 13 -15.21 -14.52 1.35
C ALA A 13 -15.13 -14.19 -0.16
N ALA A 14 -15.00 -15.20 -0.99
CA ALA A 14 -15.08 -15.03 -2.43
C ALA A 14 -16.47 -14.50 -2.87
N PRO A 15 -16.55 -13.72 -3.95
CA PRO A 15 -17.81 -13.26 -4.49
C PRO A 15 -18.79 -14.43 -4.74
N GLY A 16 -20.05 -14.23 -4.37
CA GLY A 16 -21.11 -15.23 -4.54
C GLY A 16 -21.14 -16.35 -3.47
N HIS A 17 -20.18 -16.38 -2.55
CA HIS A 17 -20.08 -17.41 -1.50
C HIS A 17 -19.90 -16.77 -0.12
N PRO A 18 -20.91 -16.05 0.41
CA PRO A 18 -20.78 -15.39 1.70
C PRO A 18 -20.50 -16.40 2.81
N VAL A 19 -19.61 -16.02 3.73
CA VAL A 19 -19.31 -16.77 4.94
C VAL A 19 -19.73 -15.91 6.13
N GLU A 20 -20.47 -16.50 7.06
CA GLU A 20 -20.91 -15.81 8.26
C GLU A 20 -19.72 -15.25 9.04
N GLY A 21 -19.82 -13.99 9.47
CA GLY A 21 -18.75 -13.28 10.17
C GLY A 21 -17.72 -12.60 9.26
N LEU A 22 -17.82 -12.70 7.92
CA LEU A 22 -16.96 -11.98 6.98
C LEU A 22 -17.72 -10.85 6.23
N PRO A 23 -17.05 -9.74 5.84
CA PRO A 23 -15.63 -9.48 6.02
C PRO A 23 -15.26 -9.10 7.46
N VAL A 24 -14.02 -9.39 7.85
CA VAL A 24 -13.41 -8.85 9.07
C VAL A 24 -12.26 -7.94 8.69
N GLU A 25 -12.23 -6.76 9.30
CA GLU A 25 -11.07 -5.87 9.26
C GLU A 25 -10.41 -5.82 10.65
N SER A 26 -9.09 -5.79 10.66
CA SER A 26 -8.33 -5.72 11.91
C SER A 26 -7.00 -5.01 11.70
N LEU A 27 -6.56 -4.27 12.72
CA LEU A 27 -5.24 -3.68 12.78
C LEU A 27 -4.36 -4.53 13.70
N ILE A 28 -3.33 -5.15 13.13
CA ILE A 28 -2.40 -6.01 13.86
C ILE A 28 -1.12 -5.22 14.13
N GLN A 29 -0.69 -5.13 15.39
CA GLN A 29 0.52 -4.41 15.77
C GLN A 29 1.78 -5.07 15.18
N GLY A 30 2.87 -4.31 15.09
CA GLY A 30 4.17 -4.82 14.62
C GLY A 30 4.64 -6.01 15.47
N ASP A 31 5.35 -6.94 14.84
CA ASP A 31 5.95 -8.12 15.48
C ASP A 31 4.97 -8.92 16.38
N SER A 32 3.70 -9.00 15.97
CA SER A 32 2.63 -9.61 16.76
C SER A 32 1.74 -10.56 15.97
N SER A 33 0.98 -11.39 16.68
CA SER A 33 -0.01 -12.31 16.11
C SER A 33 -1.37 -12.06 16.76
N LEU A 34 -2.42 -12.07 15.94
CA LEU A 34 -3.81 -11.87 16.37
C LEU A 34 -4.71 -12.89 15.67
N VAL A 35 -5.64 -13.48 16.42
CA VAL A 35 -6.72 -14.29 15.84
C VAL A 35 -7.77 -13.32 15.28
N VAL A 36 -7.96 -13.35 13.96
CA VAL A 36 -8.83 -12.41 13.23
C VAL A 36 -10.27 -12.90 13.08
N GLY A 37 -10.53 -14.19 13.37
CA GLY A 37 -11.88 -14.74 13.33
C GLY A 37 -11.89 -16.25 13.51
N HIS A 38 -13.07 -16.78 13.84
CA HIS A 38 -13.36 -18.20 13.84
C HIS A 38 -14.37 -18.47 12.72
N LEU A 39 -14.01 -19.32 11.77
CA LEU A 39 -14.87 -19.67 10.65
C LEU A 39 -15.63 -20.96 10.95
N PRO A 40 -16.88 -21.09 10.50
CA PRO A 40 -17.60 -22.35 10.62
C PRO A 40 -16.85 -23.45 9.87
N ALA A 41 -16.88 -24.67 10.41
CA ALA A 41 -16.37 -25.82 9.69
C ALA A 41 -17.18 -25.98 8.38
N PRO A 42 -16.53 -26.27 7.25
CA PRO A 42 -17.26 -26.38 6.01
C PRO A 42 -18.28 -27.53 6.05
N ILE A 43 -19.53 -27.21 5.75
CA ILE A 43 -20.59 -28.21 5.64
C ILE A 43 -20.39 -28.98 4.32
N ASP A 44 -20.53 -30.31 4.35
CA ASP A 44 -20.40 -31.21 3.20
C ASP A 44 -19.02 -31.24 2.52
N GLY A 45 -17.95 -30.89 3.25
CA GLY A 45 -16.57 -30.96 2.75
C GLY A 45 -16.24 -29.94 1.66
N ARG A 46 -17.09 -28.92 1.46
CA ARG A 46 -16.80 -27.81 0.53
C ARG A 46 -15.63 -26.99 1.05
N MET A 47 -14.73 -26.52 0.19
CA MET A 47 -13.66 -25.62 0.61
C MET A 47 -14.21 -24.20 0.82
N LEU A 48 -13.72 -23.49 1.83
CA LEU A 48 -13.98 -22.04 1.97
C LEU A 48 -12.99 -21.28 1.09
N ASP A 49 -13.51 -20.55 0.10
CA ASP A 49 -12.71 -19.63 -0.71
C ASP A 49 -12.64 -18.26 -0.02
N LEU A 50 -11.46 -17.94 0.49
CA LEU A 50 -11.20 -16.77 1.31
C LEU A 50 -10.08 -15.93 0.69
N ARG A 51 -10.24 -14.62 0.78
CA ARG A 51 -9.21 -13.66 0.34
C ARG A 51 -8.79 -12.82 1.53
N LEU A 52 -7.49 -12.82 1.80
CA LEU A 52 -6.84 -11.94 2.77
C LEU A 52 -6.12 -10.83 2.00
N GLN A 53 -6.46 -9.58 2.30
CA GLN A 53 -5.68 -8.41 1.89
C GLN A 53 -4.98 -7.82 3.11
N SER A 54 -3.84 -7.18 2.88
CA SER A 54 -3.05 -6.55 3.93
C SER A 54 -2.33 -5.30 3.43
N VAL A 55 -2.41 -4.21 4.19
CA VAL A 55 -1.79 -2.92 3.89
C VAL A 55 -0.96 -2.47 5.09
N PRO A 56 0.35 -2.22 4.95
CA PRO A 56 1.16 -1.72 6.05
C PRO A 56 0.70 -0.33 6.53
N GLY A 57 0.79 -0.11 7.82
CA GLY A 57 0.37 1.13 8.47
C GLY A 57 -1.01 1.06 9.10
N ASN A 58 -1.43 2.20 9.66
CA ASN A 58 -2.76 2.39 10.21
C ASN A 58 -3.56 3.30 9.25
N PRO A 59 -4.67 2.85 8.65
CA PRO A 59 -5.47 3.66 7.72
C PRO A 59 -6.12 4.88 8.40
N ALA A 60 -6.26 4.86 9.73
CA ALA A 60 -6.78 5.97 10.50
C ALA A 60 -5.68 6.94 10.98
N ALA A 61 -4.42 6.75 10.55
CA ALA A 61 -3.35 7.69 10.86
C ALA A 61 -3.65 9.06 10.25
N GLN A 62 -3.44 10.11 11.03
CA GLN A 62 -3.57 11.49 10.56
C GLN A 62 -2.20 12.01 10.15
N ALA A 63 -2.14 12.75 9.04
CA ALA A 63 -0.94 13.42 8.62
C ALA A 63 -0.50 14.45 9.67
N GLU A 64 0.77 14.40 10.04
CA GLU A 64 1.38 15.42 10.89
C GLU A 64 1.86 16.60 10.02
N ASP A 65 1.74 17.82 10.55
CA ASP A 65 2.33 19.00 9.91
C ASP A 65 3.83 19.06 10.18
N VAL A 66 4.59 18.35 9.34
CA VAL A 66 6.04 18.21 9.44
C VAL A 66 6.69 18.67 8.14
N ALA A 67 7.77 19.43 8.25
CA ALA A 67 8.59 19.80 7.10
C ALA A 67 9.40 18.58 6.61
N TYR A 68 9.07 18.08 5.43
CA TYR A 68 9.84 17.04 4.74
C TYR A 68 11.00 17.65 3.96
N ARG A 69 12.13 16.96 3.93
CA ARG A 69 13.24 17.31 3.04
C ARG A 69 12.94 16.80 1.63
N LEU A 70 13.53 17.43 0.61
CA LEU A 70 13.55 16.82 -0.71
C LEU A 70 14.31 15.48 -0.64
N PRO A 71 13.80 14.40 -1.26
CA PRO A 71 14.41 13.07 -1.20
C PRO A 71 15.62 12.93 -2.16
N PHE A 72 16.32 14.02 -2.46
CA PHE A 72 17.47 14.06 -3.35
C PHE A 72 18.23 15.38 -3.15
N ASP A 73 19.47 15.42 -3.62
CA ASP A 73 20.25 16.64 -3.75
C ASP A 73 20.36 17.03 -5.23
N ALA A 74 19.85 18.20 -5.59
CA ALA A 74 19.84 18.69 -6.96
C ALA A 74 20.07 20.20 -7.00
N ALA A 75 20.95 20.65 -7.89
CA ALA A 75 21.26 22.06 -8.09
C ALA A 75 20.06 22.88 -8.59
N ARG A 76 19.10 22.22 -9.26
CA ARG A 76 17.86 22.85 -9.74
C ARG A 76 16.68 21.93 -9.46
N LEU A 77 15.65 22.48 -8.83
CA LEU A 77 14.39 21.80 -8.59
C LEU A 77 13.50 21.92 -9.82
N ARG A 78 12.99 20.80 -10.32
CA ARG A 78 11.98 20.76 -11.39
C ARG A 78 10.95 19.69 -11.08
N VAL A 79 9.69 20.11 -11.01
CA VAL A 79 8.52 19.23 -10.93
C VAL A 79 8.02 19.02 -12.35
N ASP A 80 8.02 17.77 -12.83
CA ASP A 80 7.46 17.41 -14.13
C ASP A 80 5.96 17.16 -14.05
N GLN A 81 5.48 16.66 -12.91
CA GLN A 81 4.05 16.47 -12.67
C GLN A 81 3.68 16.81 -11.22
N ALA A 82 2.77 17.78 -11.07
CA ALA A 82 2.24 18.20 -9.79
C ALA A 82 1.03 17.31 -9.37
N PRO A 83 0.58 17.42 -8.11
CA PRO A 83 -0.66 16.76 -7.68
C PRO A 83 -1.83 17.13 -8.58
N GLN A 84 -2.76 16.20 -8.78
CA GLN A 84 -3.94 16.35 -9.64
C GLN A 84 -3.59 16.63 -11.12
N GLY A 85 -2.37 16.30 -11.52
CA GLY A 85 -1.89 16.36 -12.90
C GLY A 85 -2.62 15.39 -13.83
N ARG A 86 -2.99 15.85 -15.02
CA ARG A 86 -3.84 15.12 -15.98
C ARG A 86 -3.17 13.97 -16.72
N PHE A 87 -1.87 13.76 -16.54
CA PHE A 87 -1.15 12.70 -17.24
C PHE A 87 -1.35 11.33 -16.56
N SER A 88 -1.16 11.29 -15.24
CA SER A 88 -1.27 10.07 -14.43
C SER A 88 -1.70 10.31 -12.98
N HIS A 89 -1.93 11.57 -12.54
CA HIS A 89 -2.34 11.90 -11.17
C HIS A 89 -3.83 12.27 -11.12
N ASP A 90 -4.65 11.73 -12.02
CA ASP A 90 -6.09 12.03 -12.13
C ASP A 90 -6.99 10.94 -11.51
N ASP A 91 -6.40 9.95 -10.85
CA ASP A 91 -7.09 8.92 -10.09
C ASP A 91 -6.79 9.02 -8.58
N GLU A 92 -7.59 8.32 -7.77
CA GLU A 92 -7.51 8.38 -6.31
C GLU A 92 -6.16 7.93 -5.75
N GLU A 93 -5.52 6.96 -6.40
CA GLU A 93 -4.27 6.35 -5.94
C GLU A 93 -3.06 7.28 -6.17
N ASN A 94 -3.04 8.00 -7.29
CA ASN A 94 -1.90 8.84 -7.70
C ASN A 94 -2.15 10.34 -7.52
N ARG A 95 -3.35 10.74 -7.08
CA ARG A 95 -3.80 12.13 -7.04
C ARG A 95 -2.81 13.09 -6.38
N ASP A 96 -2.21 12.65 -5.29
CA ASP A 96 -1.41 13.50 -4.42
C ASP A 96 0.11 13.33 -4.67
N ALA A 97 0.49 12.59 -5.72
CA ALA A 97 1.87 12.37 -6.10
C ALA A 97 2.56 13.61 -6.71
N VAL A 98 3.89 13.64 -6.60
CA VAL A 98 4.76 14.69 -7.16
C VAL A 98 5.94 14.04 -7.86
N ASP A 99 6.06 14.29 -9.16
CA ASP A 99 7.16 13.75 -9.97
C ASP A 99 8.23 14.81 -10.20
N PHE A 100 9.47 14.45 -9.87
CA PHE A 100 10.63 15.32 -10.05
C PHE A 100 11.50 14.86 -11.21
N ALA A 101 11.92 15.80 -12.05
CA ALA A 101 12.87 15.54 -13.11
C ALA A 101 14.29 15.55 -12.54
N LEU A 102 14.94 14.38 -12.50
CA LEU A 102 16.29 14.21 -11.98
C LEU A 102 17.22 13.58 -13.03
N PRO A 103 18.52 13.93 -13.05
CA PRO A 103 19.50 13.18 -13.82
C PRO A 103 19.52 11.71 -13.40
N GLU A 104 19.71 10.81 -14.36
CA GLU A 104 19.85 9.38 -14.07
C GLU A 104 21.02 9.13 -13.10
N GLY A 105 20.82 8.20 -12.15
CA GLY A 105 21.79 7.88 -11.11
C GLY A 105 21.75 8.82 -9.89
N THR A 106 20.87 9.83 -9.86
CA THR A 106 20.63 10.64 -8.65
C THR A 106 20.15 9.73 -7.51
N LEU A 107 20.80 9.80 -6.35
CA LEU A 107 20.42 9.01 -5.18
C LEU A 107 19.08 9.50 -4.62
N VAL A 108 18.18 8.54 -4.35
CA VAL A 108 16.95 8.78 -3.60
C VAL A 108 17.25 8.62 -2.11
N LEU A 109 17.03 9.67 -1.34
CA LEU A 109 17.26 9.77 0.09
C LEU A 109 15.93 9.74 0.84
N ALA A 110 15.97 9.37 2.13
CA ALA A 110 14.81 9.50 2.99
C ALA A 110 14.46 10.98 3.21
N ALA A 111 13.23 11.37 2.88
CA ALA A 111 12.71 12.73 3.08
C ALA A 111 12.52 13.07 4.58
N ARG A 112 12.30 12.04 5.41
CA ARG A 112 12.17 12.09 6.87
C ARG A 112 12.70 10.76 7.44
N GLU A 113 13.07 10.76 8.71
CA GLU A 113 13.30 9.52 9.46
C GLU A 113 12.07 8.61 9.46
N GLY A 114 12.29 7.31 9.52
CA GLY A 114 11.22 6.32 9.54
C GLY A 114 11.76 4.90 9.51
N THR A 115 10.83 3.95 9.54
CA THR A 115 11.13 2.51 9.45
C THR A 115 10.57 1.97 8.15
N VAL A 116 11.39 1.24 7.39
CA VAL A 116 10.93 0.55 6.17
C VAL A 116 9.98 -0.58 6.58
N MET A 117 8.73 -0.47 6.14
CA MET A 117 7.68 -1.44 6.44
C MET A 117 7.53 -2.51 5.37
N GLN A 118 7.77 -2.17 4.11
CA GLN A 118 7.63 -3.08 2.98
C GLN A 118 8.58 -2.66 1.87
N ILE A 119 9.12 -3.65 1.17
CA ILE A 119 9.86 -3.47 -0.08
C ILE A 119 9.09 -4.23 -1.14
N GLN A 120 8.85 -3.57 -2.27
CA GLN A 120 8.28 -4.19 -3.45
C GLN A 120 9.19 -3.89 -4.63
N ASP A 121 9.47 -4.92 -5.42
CA ASP A 121 10.42 -4.87 -6.53
C ASP A 121 9.87 -5.62 -7.76
N GLY A 122 10.73 -5.80 -8.77
CA GLY A 122 10.39 -6.57 -9.97
C GLY A 122 9.49 -5.82 -10.97
N PHE A 123 9.37 -4.50 -10.85
CA PHE A 123 8.73 -3.65 -11.85
C PHE A 123 9.54 -3.64 -13.15
N ARG A 124 8.86 -3.68 -14.30
CA ARG A 124 9.47 -3.56 -15.63
C ARG A 124 8.87 -2.37 -16.35
N GLY A 125 9.71 -1.43 -16.79
CA GLY A 125 9.27 -0.21 -17.46
C GLY A 125 8.70 0.83 -16.49
N ASN A 126 7.73 1.62 -16.96
CA ASN A 126 7.31 2.86 -16.30
C ASN A 126 6.01 2.74 -15.48
N GLY A 127 5.56 1.52 -15.15
CA GLY A 127 4.31 1.31 -14.40
C GLY A 127 3.03 1.77 -15.12
N GLN A 128 3.09 2.13 -16.41
CA GLN A 128 1.98 2.69 -17.17
C GLN A 128 0.92 1.66 -17.58
N ASP A 129 1.14 0.37 -17.32
CA ASP A 129 0.17 -0.66 -17.64
C ASP A 129 -0.65 -1.02 -16.40
N ARG A 130 -1.81 -0.38 -16.32
CA ARG A 130 -2.77 -0.55 -15.23
C ARG A 130 -3.20 -2.01 -15.03
N GLU A 131 -3.35 -2.80 -16.09
CA GLU A 131 -3.78 -4.19 -15.98
C GLU A 131 -2.70 -5.09 -15.38
N ARG A 132 -1.43 -4.76 -15.61
CA ARG A 132 -0.29 -5.55 -15.16
C ARG A 132 0.26 -5.11 -13.82
N ASP A 133 0.25 -3.81 -13.55
CA ASP A 133 0.92 -3.19 -12.41
C ASP A 133 -0.06 -2.77 -11.30
N GLY A 134 -1.37 -2.65 -11.59
CA GLY A 134 -2.40 -2.17 -10.65
C GLY A 134 -2.72 -3.10 -9.47
N ALA A 135 -2.46 -4.40 -9.57
CA ALA A 135 -2.60 -5.32 -8.43
C ALA A 135 -1.40 -5.28 -7.46
N ARG A 136 -0.37 -4.49 -7.80
CA ARG A 136 0.87 -4.34 -7.06
C ARG A 136 1.04 -2.92 -6.52
N ALA A 137 0.34 -1.97 -7.12
CA ALA A 137 0.19 -0.63 -6.60
C ALA A 137 -0.76 -0.66 -5.37
N ASN A 138 -0.54 0.22 -4.39
CA ASN A 138 -1.07 0.08 -3.02
C ASN A 138 -2.52 0.53 -2.89
#